data_AF-A0A345VDV3-F1
#
_entry.id   AF-A0A345VDV3-F1
#
_cell.length_a   1.000
_cell.length_b   1.000
_cell.length_c   1.000
_cell.angle_alpha   90.00
_cell.angle_beta   90.00
_cell.angle_gamma   90.00
#
_symmetry.space_group_name_H-M   'P 1'
#
loop_
_entity.id
_entity.type
_entity.pdbx_description
1 polymer ?
#
loop_
_entity_poly.entity_id
_entity_poly.type
_entity_poly.pdbx_seq_one_letter_code
_entity_poly.pdbx_strand_id
1 'polypeptide(L)'
;MQATTVLVEGESDRLAVEALALRLGHDLTAARVFVVAMGGATSIVHFLDRYGPNGAGHRLLGVCDAGESGGIARALERAGIGSGPLADLGFHVCHADLEDELIRCLGVDAVLKVIEAQGELASFRLLQRQPSQRERPVTSQLRRFFRGRSGNKVRYAPLLIDALPAGHAPPPLAGLVASFSQ
;
A
#
# COMPACT_ATOMS: atom_id res chain seq x y z
N MET A 1 12.97 18.95 -13.34
CA MET A 1 12.45 17.68 -12.78
C MET A 1 10.97 17.59 -13.07
N GLN A 2 10.56 16.54 -13.75
CA GLN A 2 9.15 16.19 -13.94
C GLN A 2 8.54 15.87 -12.57
N ALA A 3 7.28 16.24 -12.33
CA ALA A 3 6.59 15.81 -11.12
C ALA A 3 6.24 14.32 -11.21
N THR A 4 6.19 13.64 -10.07
CA THR A 4 5.85 12.22 -9.97
C THR A 4 4.54 12.06 -9.21
N THR A 5 3.62 11.28 -9.75
CA THR A 5 2.40 10.87 -9.05
C THR A 5 2.44 9.38 -8.77
N VAL A 6 2.33 9.04 -7.49
CA VAL A 6 2.26 7.68 -6.98
C VAL A 6 0.80 7.34 -6.75
N LEU A 7 0.24 6.46 -7.58
CA LEU A 7 -1.13 6.01 -7.48
C LEU A 7 -1.22 4.80 -6.56
N VAL A 8 -2.09 4.89 -5.57
CA VAL A 8 -2.38 3.82 -4.61
C VAL A 8 -3.88 3.62 -4.49
N GLU A 9 -4.34 2.43 -4.12
CA GLU A 9 -5.77 2.10 -4.13
C GLU A 9 -6.55 2.94 -3.09
N GLY A 10 -6.06 2.95 -1.86
CA GLY A 10 -6.76 3.57 -0.73
C GLY A 10 -5.91 4.48 0.13
N GLU A 11 -6.59 5.15 1.07
CA GLU A 11 -5.97 6.08 2.01
C GLU A 11 -4.99 5.39 2.97
N SER A 12 -5.23 4.13 3.32
CA SER A 12 -4.27 3.33 4.10
C SER A 12 -2.94 3.19 3.39
N ASP A 13 -2.97 2.94 2.09
CA ASP A 13 -1.77 2.71 1.29
C ASP A 13 -1.00 4.01 1.11
N ARG A 14 -1.73 5.13 0.95
CA ARG A 14 -1.13 6.48 0.90
C ARG A 14 -0.32 6.75 2.16
N LEU A 15 -0.94 6.56 3.34
CA LEU A 15 -0.27 6.77 4.61
C LEU A 15 0.90 5.79 4.83
N ALA A 16 0.80 4.55 4.34
CA ALA A 16 1.90 3.60 4.43
C ALA A 16 3.11 4.03 3.59
N VAL A 17 2.88 4.46 2.34
CA VAL A 17 3.93 4.96 1.45
C VAL A 17 4.58 6.21 2.03
N GLU A 18 3.78 7.18 2.49
CA GLU A 18 4.28 8.43 3.10
C GLU A 18 5.10 8.15 4.37
N ALA A 19 4.61 7.27 5.25
CA ALA A 19 5.34 6.87 6.44
C ALA A 19 6.68 6.20 6.10
N LEU A 20 6.71 5.30 5.11
CA LEU A 20 7.94 4.62 4.71
C LEU A 20 8.94 5.60 4.08
N ALA A 21 8.45 6.49 3.21
CA ALA A 21 9.27 7.52 2.58
C ALA A 21 9.94 8.42 3.63
N LEU A 22 9.16 8.88 4.61
CA LEU A 22 9.68 9.69 5.72
C LEU A 22 10.73 8.91 6.53
N ARG A 23 10.46 7.65 6.86
CA ARG A 23 11.40 6.78 7.59
C ARG A 23 12.72 6.57 6.85
N LEU A 24 12.69 6.58 5.52
CA LEU A 24 13.87 6.46 4.66
C LEU A 24 14.51 7.82 4.34
N GLY A 25 13.99 8.92 4.91
CA GLY A 25 14.58 10.25 4.76
C GLY A 25 14.22 10.97 3.45
N HIS A 26 13.18 10.50 2.73
CA HIS A 26 12.73 11.17 1.52
C HIS A 26 11.84 12.38 1.86
N ASP A 27 12.25 13.56 1.39
CA ASP A 27 11.36 14.73 1.32
C ASP A 27 10.55 14.68 0.01
N LEU A 28 9.32 14.17 0.11
CA LEU A 28 8.41 14.04 -1.04
C LEU A 28 8.10 15.39 -1.69
N THR A 29 8.04 16.47 -0.91
CA THR A 29 7.74 17.81 -1.45
C THR A 29 8.92 18.33 -2.26
N ALA A 30 10.13 18.24 -1.72
CA ALA A 30 11.35 18.61 -2.44
C ALA A 30 11.55 17.74 -3.70
N ALA A 31 11.19 16.45 -3.64
CA ALA A 31 11.23 15.53 -4.77
C ALA A 31 10.06 15.68 -5.76
N ARG A 32 9.07 16.54 -5.48
CA ARG A 32 7.85 16.72 -6.27
C ARG A 32 7.08 15.40 -6.50
N VAL A 33 7.03 14.56 -5.46
CA VAL A 33 6.31 13.29 -5.43
C VAL A 33 4.99 13.48 -4.70
N PHE A 34 3.89 13.15 -5.37
CA PHE A 34 2.54 13.23 -4.83
C PHE A 34 1.95 11.83 -4.70
N VAL A 35 1.63 11.38 -3.49
CA VAL A 35 0.96 10.10 -3.26
C VAL A 35 -0.55 10.32 -3.27
N VAL A 36 -1.25 9.66 -4.18
CA VAL A 36 -2.67 9.87 -4.46
C VAL A 36 -3.44 8.58 -4.28
N ALA A 37 -4.34 8.56 -3.28
CA ALA A 37 -5.31 7.49 -3.09
C ALA A 37 -6.43 7.61 -4.14
N MET A 38 -6.65 6.55 -4.90
CA MET A 38 -7.62 6.54 -5.99
C MET A 38 -9.07 6.35 -5.52
N GLY A 39 -9.27 5.81 -4.31
CA GLY A 39 -10.60 5.44 -3.81
C GLY A 39 -11.11 4.12 -4.41
N GLY A 40 -10.18 3.27 -4.85
CA GLY A 40 -10.45 2.00 -5.53
C GLY A 40 -9.72 1.87 -6.87
N ALA A 41 -9.29 0.65 -7.20
CA ALA A 41 -8.54 0.37 -8.42
C ALA A 41 -9.32 0.67 -9.71
N THR A 42 -10.65 0.58 -9.67
CA THR A 42 -11.54 0.88 -10.80
C THR A 42 -11.48 2.34 -11.26
N SER A 43 -11.05 3.26 -10.39
CA SER A 43 -10.91 4.68 -10.71
C SER A 43 -9.63 5.01 -11.47
N ILE A 44 -8.72 4.05 -11.69
CA ILE A 44 -7.40 4.31 -12.27
C ILE A 44 -7.45 5.13 -13.57
N VAL A 45 -8.38 4.83 -14.48
CA VAL A 45 -8.47 5.51 -15.79
C VAL A 45 -8.58 7.03 -15.62
N HIS A 46 -9.41 7.49 -14.69
CA HIS A 46 -9.57 8.92 -14.39
C HIS A 46 -8.27 9.56 -13.90
N PHE A 47 -7.47 8.83 -13.12
CA PHE A 47 -6.19 9.31 -12.62
C PHE A 47 -5.11 9.29 -13.70
N LEU A 48 -5.12 8.30 -14.61
CA LEU A 48 -4.23 8.27 -15.77
C LEU A 48 -4.54 9.40 -16.75
N ASP A 49 -5.82 9.72 -16.98
CA ASP A 49 -6.21 10.86 -17.82
C ASP A 49 -5.77 12.19 -17.20
N ARG A 50 -5.87 12.31 -15.88
CA ARG A 50 -5.48 13.53 -15.16
C ARG A 50 -3.96 13.73 -15.11
N TYR A 51 -3.20 12.68 -14.80
CA TYR A 51 -1.78 12.80 -14.49
C TYR A 51 -0.84 12.22 -15.55
N GLY A 52 -1.34 11.35 -16.42
CA GLY A 52 -0.56 10.70 -17.46
C GLY A 52 -0.25 11.62 -18.65
N PRO A 53 0.21 11.03 -19.78
CA PRO A 53 0.72 11.78 -20.93
C PRO A 53 -0.25 12.80 -21.54
N ASN A 54 -1.56 12.51 -21.50
CA ASN A 54 -2.60 13.39 -22.04
C ASN A 54 -3.09 14.46 -21.05
N GLY A 55 -2.63 14.40 -19.79
CA GLY A 55 -3.01 15.33 -18.72
C GLY A 55 -1.83 16.16 -18.27
N ALA A 56 -1.50 16.08 -16.98
CA ALA A 56 -0.38 16.81 -16.39
C ALA A 56 1.02 16.30 -16.83
N GLY A 57 1.09 15.16 -17.52
CA GLY A 57 2.36 14.60 -18.01
C GLY A 57 3.33 14.30 -16.88
N HIS A 58 2.84 13.82 -15.74
CA HIS A 58 3.67 13.38 -14.62
C HIS A 58 4.30 12.02 -14.91
N ARG A 59 5.42 11.73 -14.25
CA ARG A 59 5.90 10.35 -14.12
C ARG A 59 4.92 9.61 -13.22
N LEU A 60 4.43 8.46 -13.67
CA LEU A 60 3.48 7.67 -12.91
C LEU A 60 4.17 6.46 -12.28
N LEU A 61 3.92 6.27 -10.99
CA LEU A 61 4.31 5.10 -10.22
C LEU A 61 3.09 4.58 -9.48
N GLY A 62 3.15 3.36 -8.95
CA GLY A 62 2.08 2.91 -8.07
C GLY A 62 2.31 1.58 -7.39
N VAL A 63 1.38 1.24 -6.53
CA VAL A 63 1.24 -0.10 -5.96
C VAL A 63 -0.21 -0.57 -6.11
N CYS A 64 -0.41 -1.84 -6.43
CA CYS A 64 -1.74 -2.44 -6.51
C CYS A 64 -1.74 -3.88 -6.00
N ASP A 65 -2.91 -4.40 -5.70
CA ASP A 65 -3.11 -5.78 -5.29
C ASP A 65 -3.02 -6.73 -6.49
N ALA A 66 -2.59 -7.97 -6.28
CA ALA A 66 -2.47 -8.98 -7.34
C ALA A 66 -3.78 -9.16 -8.14
N GLY A 67 -4.93 -9.10 -7.46
CA GLY A 67 -6.25 -9.21 -8.08
C GLY A 67 -6.56 -8.10 -9.09
N GLU A 68 -5.98 -6.92 -8.90
CA GLU A 68 -6.22 -5.73 -9.73
C GLU A 68 -5.17 -5.54 -10.83
N SER A 69 -4.02 -6.20 -10.70
CA SER A 69 -2.86 -6.05 -11.60
C SER A 69 -3.19 -6.11 -13.10
N GLY A 70 -4.05 -7.05 -13.52
CA GLY A 70 -4.46 -7.18 -14.91
C GLY A 70 -5.32 -6.01 -15.40
N GLY A 71 -6.17 -5.44 -14.53
CA GLY A 71 -6.96 -4.25 -14.83
C GLY A 71 -6.08 -3.01 -14.97
N ILE A 72 -5.13 -2.85 -14.04
CA ILE A 72 -4.14 -1.77 -14.05
C ILE A 72 -3.29 -1.81 -15.33
N ALA A 73 -2.73 -2.98 -15.67
CA ALA A 73 -1.89 -3.12 -16.88
C ALA A 73 -2.64 -2.71 -18.16
N ARG A 74 -3.90 -3.13 -18.30
CA ARG A 74 -4.75 -2.74 -19.44
C ARG A 74 -5.06 -1.24 -19.44
N ALA A 75 -5.24 -0.63 -18.27
CA ALA A 75 -5.48 0.81 -18.18
C ALA A 75 -4.23 1.61 -18.60
N LEU A 76 -3.03 1.19 -18.16
CA LEU A 76 -1.77 1.82 -18.54
C LEU A 76 -1.52 1.75 -20.05
N GLU A 77 -1.75 0.58 -20.65
CA GLU A 77 -1.62 0.39 -22.09
C GLU A 77 -2.56 1.32 -22.87
N ARG A 78 -3.84 1.39 -22.47
CA ARG A 78 -4.84 2.27 -23.10
C ARG A 78 -4.52 3.75 -22.93
N ALA A 79 -3.91 4.13 -21.82
CA ALA A 79 -3.47 5.50 -21.56
C ALA A 79 -2.18 5.88 -22.31
N GLY A 80 -1.58 4.95 -23.06
CA GLY A 80 -0.36 5.20 -23.83
C GLY A 80 0.92 5.24 -22.98
N ILE A 81 0.89 4.69 -21.76
CA ILE A 81 2.06 4.66 -20.86
C ILE A 81 3.03 3.55 -21.27
N GLY A 82 2.49 2.42 -21.74
CA GLY A 82 3.26 1.30 -22.22
C GLY A 82 2.57 -0.03 -21.98
N SER A 83 3.15 -1.09 -22.55
CA SER A 83 2.75 -2.46 -22.33
C SER A 83 3.96 -3.27 -21.83
N GLY A 84 3.70 -4.32 -21.06
CA GLY A 84 4.74 -5.15 -20.46
C GLY A 84 4.50 -5.42 -18.97
N PRO A 85 5.51 -5.97 -18.28
CA PRO A 85 5.46 -6.17 -16.83
C PRO A 85 5.22 -4.85 -16.10
N LEU A 86 4.29 -4.84 -15.13
CA LEU A 86 3.96 -3.63 -14.37
C LEU A 86 5.19 -3.01 -13.68
N ALA A 87 6.13 -3.84 -13.22
CA ALA A 87 7.35 -3.37 -12.58
C ALA A 87 8.19 -2.47 -13.51
N ASP A 88 8.24 -2.80 -14.81
CA ASP A 88 8.96 -2.02 -15.81
C ASP A 88 8.25 -0.69 -16.12
N LEU A 89 6.94 -0.64 -15.87
CA LEU A 89 6.11 0.56 -15.97
C LEU A 89 6.07 1.38 -14.67
N GLY A 90 6.83 0.99 -13.64
CA GLY A 90 6.88 1.69 -12.34
C GLY A 90 5.75 1.33 -11.37
N PHE A 91 5.03 0.24 -11.63
CA PHE A 91 3.96 -0.27 -10.78
C PHE A 91 4.37 -1.58 -10.09
N HIS A 92 4.24 -1.59 -8.77
CA HIS A 92 4.54 -2.76 -7.95
C HIS A 92 3.26 -3.50 -7.55
N VAL A 93 3.34 -4.81 -7.40
CA VAL A 93 2.18 -5.65 -7.13
C VAL A 93 2.35 -6.36 -5.78
N CYS A 94 1.41 -6.12 -4.86
CA CYS A 94 1.30 -6.86 -3.60
C CYS A 94 0.80 -8.28 -3.86
N HIS A 95 1.24 -9.26 -3.06
CA HIS A 95 0.81 -10.65 -3.19
C HIS A 95 -0.72 -10.80 -3.00
N ALA A 96 -1.27 -10.24 -1.92
CA ALA A 96 -2.71 -10.28 -1.65
C ALA A 96 -3.26 -8.87 -1.44
N ASP A 97 -2.77 -8.18 -0.42
CA ASP A 97 -2.97 -6.76 -0.17
C ASP A 97 -1.79 -6.22 0.64
N LEU A 98 -1.73 -4.90 0.84
CA LEU A 98 -0.65 -4.28 1.60
C LEU A 98 -0.61 -4.77 3.05
N GLU A 99 -1.76 -5.02 3.68
CA GLU A 99 -1.77 -5.54 5.06
C GLU A 99 -1.17 -6.94 5.14
N ASP A 100 -1.42 -7.81 4.16
CA ASP A 100 -0.79 -9.14 4.07
C ASP A 100 0.73 -9.04 4.00
N GLU A 101 1.26 -8.16 3.15
CA GLU A 101 2.70 -7.92 3.00
C GLU A 101 3.32 -7.43 4.32
N LEU A 102 2.68 -6.46 4.98
CA LEU A 102 3.17 -5.93 6.26
C LEU A 102 3.15 -6.98 7.37
N ILE A 103 2.09 -7.80 7.45
CA ILE A 103 2.01 -8.89 8.43
C ILE A 103 3.09 -9.95 8.16
N ARG A 104 3.35 -10.29 6.90
CA ARG A 104 4.40 -11.24 6.51
C ARG A 104 5.80 -10.73 6.87
N CYS A 105 6.08 -9.46 6.60
CA CYS A 105 7.37 -8.84 6.90
C CYS A 105 7.61 -8.65 8.40
N LEU A 106 6.59 -8.22 9.16
CA LEU A 106 6.69 -8.02 10.62
C LEU A 106 6.66 -9.33 11.41
N GLY A 107 5.87 -10.29 10.94
CA GLY A 107 5.48 -11.46 11.72
C GLY A 107 4.37 -11.15 12.74
N VAL A 108 3.67 -12.20 13.15
CA VAL A 108 2.48 -12.10 14.02
C VAL A 108 2.78 -11.41 15.35
N ASP A 109 3.90 -11.74 16.00
CA ASP A 109 4.22 -11.24 17.34
C ASP A 109 4.45 -9.72 17.35
N ALA A 110 5.15 -9.20 16.34
CA ALA A 110 5.36 -7.76 16.20
C ALA A 110 4.04 -7.02 15.95
N VAL A 111 3.18 -7.57 15.09
CA VAL A 111 1.85 -6.99 14.82
C VAL A 111 0.98 -6.99 16.09
N LEU A 112 1.03 -8.05 16.90
CA LEU A 112 0.31 -8.12 18.17
C LEU A 112 0.80 -7.07 19.17
N LYS A 113 2.11 -6.80 19.24
CA LYS A 113 2.67 -5.72 20.06
C LYS A 113 2.17 -4.35 19.62
N VAL A 114 2.04 -4.11 18.31
CA VAL A 114 1.45 -2.86 17.78
C VAL A 114 0.00 -2.72 18.24
N ILE A 115 -0.80 -3.77 18.11
CA ILE A 115 -2.21 -3.78 18.57
C ILE A 115 -2.31 -3.57 20.09
N GLU A 116 -1.42 -4.19 20.86
CA GLU A 116 -1.33 -4.01 22.31
C GLU A 116 -0.99 -2.58 22.70
N ALA A 117 -0.02 -1.96 22.03
CA ALA A 117 0.34 -0.56 22.24
C ALA A 117 -0.82 0.41 21.92
N GLN A 118 -1.74 0.00 21.04
CA GLN A 118 -2.98 0.73 20.75
C GLN A 118 -4.12 0.44 21.74
N GLY A 119 -3.89 -0.41 22.76
CA GLY A 119 -4.89 -0.81 23.74
C GLY A 119 -5.97 -1.77 23.19
N GLU A 120 -5.77 -2.34 22.00
CA GLU A 120 -6.81 -3.11 21.31
C GLU A 120 -6.60 -4.63 21.34
N LEU A 121 -5.62 -5.13 22.12
CA LEU A 121 -5.35 -6.56 22.19
C LEU A 121 -6.58 -7.35 22.66
N ALA A 122 -7.34 -6.84 23.63
CA ALA A 122 -8.59 -7.46 24.06
C ALA A 122 -9.63 -7.54 22.94
N SER A 123 -9.76 -6.50 22.11
CA SER A 123 -10.64 -6.50 20.93
C SER A 123 -10.20 -7.57 19.91
N PHE A 124 -8.90 -7.71 19.70
CA PHE A 124 -8.37 -8.77 18.84
C PHE A 124 -8.70 -10.17 19.40
N ARG A 125 -8.48 -10.41 20.69
CA ARG A 125 -8.82 -11.70 21.33
C ARG A 125 -10.31 -12.03 21.23
N LEU A 126 -11.20 -11.04 21.32
CA LEU A 126 -12.64 -11.23 21.09
C LEU A 126 -12.93 -11.65 19.65
N LEU A 127 -12.26 -11.04 18.66
CA LEU A 127 -12.38 -11.43 17.26
C LEU A 127 -11.93 -12.89 17.06
N GLN A 128 -10.85 -13.33 17.69
CA GLN A 128 -10.36 -14.72 17.59
C GLN A 128 -11.37 -15.75 18.08
N ARG A 129 -12.27 -15.39 19.01
CA ARG A 129 -13.31 -16.29 19.53
C ARG A 129 -14.52 -16.44 18.60
N GLN A 130 -14.65 -15.59 17.58
CA GLN A 130 -15.79 -15.64 16.66
C GLN A 130 -15.77 -16.94 15.85
N PRO A 131 -16.91 -17.62 15.63
CA PRO A 131 -16.98 -18.87 14.87
C PRO A 131 -16.35 -18.77 13.47
N SER A 132 -16.54 -17.64 12.79
CA SER A 132 -15.97 -17.40 11.46
C SER A 132 -14.46 -17.16 11.43
N GLN A 133 -13.81 -16.98 12.60
CA GLN A 133 -12.39 -16.65 12.71
C GLN A 133 -11.58 -17.69 13.47
N ARG A 134 -12.15 -18.38 14.46
CA ARG A 134 -11.41 -19.20 15.44
C ARG A 134 -10.54 -20.31 14.82
N GLU A 135 -10.95 -20.86 13.68
CA GLU A 135 -10.24 -21.92 12.96
C GLU A 135 -9.35 -21.36 11.83
N ARG A 136 -9.38 -20.05 11.58
CA ARG A 136 -8.56 -19.41 10.55
C ARG A 136 -7.14 -19.17 11.06
N PRO A 137 -6.13 -19.14 10.17
CA PRO A 137 -4.77 -18.75 10.53
C PRO A 137 -4.73 -17.35 11.17
N VAL A 138 -3.82 -17.13 12.12
CA VAL A 138 -3.70 -15.85 12.85
C VAL A 138 -3.47 -14.67 11.92
N THR A 139 -2.71 -14.86 10.84
CA THR A 139 -2.50 -13.84 9.78
C THR A 139 -3.82 -13.41 9.13
N SER A 140 -4.71 -14.36 8.84
CA SER A 140 -6.06 -14.08 8.32
C SER A 140 -6.96 -13.38 9.35
N GLN A 141 -6.81 -13.72 10.64
CA GLN A 141 -7.52 -13.04 11.73
C GLN A 141 -7.05 -11.59 11.88
N LEU A 142 -5.74 -11.33 11.78
CA LEU A 142 -5.15 -9.99 11.80
C LEU A 142 -5.64 -9.14 10.62
N ARG A 143 -5.61 -9.69 9.40
CA ARG A 143 -6.20 -9.02 8.22
C ARG A 143 -7.68 -8.72 8.43
N ARG A 144 -8.44 -9.65 9.01
CA ARG A 144 -9.85 -9.40 9.37
C ARG A 144 -9.99 -8.30 10.43
N PHE A 145 -9.10 -8.22 11.40
CA PHE A 145 -9.11 -7.18 12.43
C PHE A 145 -8.88 -5.78 11.83
N PHE A 146 -7.93 -5.64 10.91
CA PHE A 146 -7.68 -4.37 10.21
C PHE A 146 -8.82 -3.97 9.27
N ARG A 147 -9.46 -4.96 8.62
CA ARG A 147 -10.63 -4.74 7.73
C ARG A 147 -11.97 -4.59 8.46
N GLY A 148 -12.06 -5.08 9.69
CA GLY A 148 -13.34 -5.32 10.37
C GLY A 148 -14.00 -4.08 10.95
N ARG A 149 -13.26 -2.98 11.13
CA ARG A 149 -13.78 -1.70 11.62
C ARG A 149 -13.44 -0.60 10.62
N SER A 150 -14.38 0.31 10.41
CA SER A 150 -14.15 1.50 9.59
C SER A 150 -12.94 2.27 10.12
N GLY A 151 -12.04 2.68 9.22
CA GLY A 151 -10.84 3.45 9.55
C GLY A 151 -9.66 2.66 10.13
N ASN A 152 -9.82 1.37 10.50
CA ASN A 152 -8.71 0.61 11.09
C ASN A 152 -7.54 0.45 10.12
N LYS A 153 -7.78 0.15 8.84
CA LYS A 153 -6.71 0.10 7.83
C LYS A 153 -5.89 1.39 7.80
N VAL A 154 -6.56 2.53 7.75
CA VAL A 154 -5.95 3.87 7.71
C VAL A 154 -5.15 4.14 8.99
N ARG A 155 -5.71 3.81 10.16
CA ARG A 155 -5.04 4.00 11.45
C ARG A 155 -3.79 3.13 11.60
N TYR A 156 -3.87 1.86 11.21
CA TYR A 156 -2.80 0.88 11.47
C TYR A 156 -1.70 0.88 10.40
N ALA A 157 -1.99 1.32 9.18
CA ALA A 157 -0.99 1.39 8.11
C ALA A 157 0.33 2.08 8.54
N PRO A 158 0.35 3.33 9.03
CA PRO A 158 1.59 3.97 9.46
C PRO A 158 2.21 3.29 10.69
N LEU A 159 1.41 2.77 11.62
CA LEU A 159 1.90 2.08 12.82
C LEU A 159 2.65 0.77 12.48
N LEU A 160 2.13 0.03 11.51
CA LEU A 160 2.78 -1.18 11.00
C LEU A 160 4.05 -0.82 10.24
N ILE A 161 4.01 0.26 9.46
CA ILE A 161 5.22 0.78 8.83
C ILE A 161 6.26 1.12 9.88
N ASP A 162 5.93 1.88 10.93
CA ASP A 162 6.86 2.28 12.00
C ASP A 162 7.44 1.09 12.79
N ALA A 163 6.71 -0.02 12.87
CA ALA A 163 7.19 -1.24 13.50
C ALA A 163 8.20 -2.03 12.66
N LEU A 164 8.36 -1.73 11.36
CA LEU A 164 9.28 -2.46 10.49
C LEU A 164 10.73 -2.29 10.95
N PRO A 165 11.53 -3.38 11.02
CA PRO A 165 12.97 -3.28 11.15
C PRO A 165 13.58 -2.50 9.97
N ALA A 166 14.68 -1.80 10.21
CA ALA A 166 15.38 -1.07 9.15
C ALA A 166 15.77 -2.03 8.00
N GLY A 167 15.51 -1.64 6.75
CA GLY A 167 15.79 -2.45 5.57
C GLY A 167 14.86 -3.66 5.35
N HIS A 168 13.79 -3.82 6.14
CA HIS A 168 12.87 -4.97 6.05
C HIS A 168 11.47 -4.57 5.53
N ALA A 169 11.37 -3.47 4.78
CA ALA A 169 10.12 -3.09 4.14
C ALA A 169 9.70 -4.13 3.09
N PRO A 170 8.38 -4.37 2.90
CA PRO A 170 7.92 -5.32 1.91
C PRO A 170 8.38 -4.91 0.50
N PRO A 171 8.77 -5.86 -0.37
CA PRO A 171 9.36 -5.56 -1.67
C PRO A 171 8.56 -4.57 -2.54
N PRO A 172 7.21 -4.64 -2.62
CA PRO A 172 6.43 -3.68 -3.39
C PRO A 172 6.61 -2.23 -2.92
N LEU A 173 6.63 -1.99 -1.60
CA LEU A 173 6.85 -0.65 -1.04
C LEU A 173 8.31 -0.21 -1.13
N ALA A 174 9.25 -1.13 -0.88
CA ALA A 174 10.68 -0.83 -0.95
C ALA A 174 11.09 -0.40 -2.37
N GLY A 175 10.63 -1.13 -3.39
CA GLY A 175 10.87 -0.79 -4.79
C GLY A 175 10.22 0.53 -5.20
N LEU A 176 8.99 0.78 -4.73
CA LEU A 176 8.27 2.02 -5.00
C LEU A 176 9.01 3.24 -4.44
N VAL A 177 9.38 3.22 -3.15
CA VAL A 177 10.06 4.36 -2.51
C VAL A 177 11.47 4.55 -3.07
N ALA A 178 12.20 3.48 -3.38
CA ALA A 178 13.50 3.58 -4.04
C ALA A 178 13.41 4.28 -5.42
N SER A 179 12.25 4.22 -6.07
CA SER A 179 12.01 4.88 -7.35
C SER A 179 11.81 6.40 -7.24
N PHE A 180 11.68 6.98 -6.04
CA PHE A 180 11.47 8.43 -5.86
C PHE A 180 12.71 9.27 -6.14
N SER A 181 13.90 8.67 -6.07
CA SER A 181 15.19 9.34 -6.32
C SER A 181 15.70 9.19 -7.75
N GLN A 182 14.90 8.58 -8.65
CA GLN A 182 15.23 8.37 -10.06
C GLN A 182 14.64 9.45 -10.97
#